data_AF-A0AAV9KPK5-F1
#
_entry.id   AF-A0AAV9KPK5-F1
#
_cell.length_a   1.000
_cell.length_b   1.000
_cell.length_c   1.000
_cell.angle_alpha   90.00
_cell.angle_beta   90.00
_cell.angle_gamma   90.00
#
_symmetry.space_group_name_H-M   'P 1'
#
loop_
_entity.id
_entity.type
_entity.pdbx_description
1 polymer ?
#
loop_
_entity_poly.entity_id
_entity_poly.type
_entity_poly.pdbx_seq_one_letter_code
_entity_poly.pdbx_strand_id
1 'polypeptide(L)'
;MNVFRRLLPTKFGFKTSKKSCYAPGICSIHSSPDCVVEVHSPEQEVIIALGSNVGNRLNNFDEALHLMKQSGIQITRHACLYETAPAYVTDQPQFLNSAVRGITKLGPHELLSVLKKIEKDMGRTTGIRYGPRPIDLDILFYGKFKIHSEILDVPHERIWERPFVVAPLIDLLGSDIENDTVASWHSFSKHSSDLFELWEKLGGESLVGRNGMKRVLPVGNHLQDWSLKTSLMGILNLTPDSFSDGGKYISVEAAVSQVRLMLSEGADMIDFGAQSTRPNASKISVEEELDRLIPVIEAVTKIPEAEGKLLSVDTFYSEVASEAVKKGVHLVNDVSGGRLDSSMYSVVAALRVPYIAMHMRGDPSSMQNPENLQYNDVCKDVAFELYERLKEAELAGIPAWRLIIDPGIGFSKNTEHNLDILTGLTTIRAEIARRSLAFSHAPLLIGPSRKRFLGDVSARPAADERDPATVAAVTTGVLNGANVVRVHNVQYNADALRLCDALLERKQR
;
A
#
# COMPACT_ATOMS: atom_id res chain seq x y z
N MET A 1 -17.50 -67.04 -29.78
CA MET A 1 -16.51 -67.94 -30.44
C MET A 1 -15.22 -67.85 -29.64
N ASN A 2 -14.58 -69.00 -29.51
CA ASN A 2 -13.56 -69.35 -28.52
C ASN A 2 -12.15 -68.80 -28.86
N VAL A 3 -11.37 -68.53 -27.81
CA VAL A 3 -10.00 -69.09 -27.57
C VAL A 3 -8.74 -68.33 -28.05
N PHE A 4 -7.99 -67.87 -27.03
CA PHE A 4 -6.53 -67.92 -26.78
C PHE A 4 -5.51 -67.17 -27.67
N ARG A 5 -4.68 -66.32 -27.04
CA ARG A 5 -3.29 -66.67 -26.66
C ARG A 5 -2.61 -65.64 -25.72
N ARG A 6 -2.29 -66.13 -24.50
CA ARG A 6 -0.98 -66.17 -23.79
C ARG A 6 -0.09 -64.92 -23.53
N LEU A 7 0.03 -64.66 -22.21
CA LEU A 7 1.23 -64.76 -21.31
C LEU A 7 2.18 -63.56 -21.04
N LEU A 8 1.96 -62.99 -19.83
CA LEU A 8 2.83 -62.80 -18.64
C LEU A 8 3.91 -61.68 -18.51
N PRO A 9 4.21 -61.24 -17.24
CA PRO A 9 4.67 -59.89 -16.87
C PRO A 9 5.91 -59.86 -15.92
N THR A 10 6.28 -58.67 -15.42
CA THR A 10 7.13 -58.49 -14.21
C THR A 10 6.59 -57.35 -13.33
N LYS A 11 5.98 -57.69 -12.18
CA LYS A 11 6.50 -57.60 -10.78
C LYS A 11 6.38 -56.19 -10.16
N PHE A 12 5.54 -56.06 -9.12
CA PHE A 12 5.95 -55.64 -7.77
C PHE A 12 4.82 -55.98 -6.77
N GLY A 13 5.19 -56.59 -5.65
CA GLY A 13 4.28 -57.26 -4.72
C GLY A 13 3.81 -56.40 -3.55
N PHE A 14 2.56 -56.62 -3.16
CA PHE A 14 2.00 -56.28 -1.85
C PHE A 14 2.19 -57.46 -0.88
N LYS A 15 2.42 -57.16 0.41
CA LYS A 15 2.04 -58.05 1.51
C LYS A 15 1.48 -57.25 2.69
N THR A 16 0.38 -57.78 3.20
CA THR A 16 -0.47 -57.30 4.29
C THR A 16 -0.06 -57.86 5.66
N SER A 17 -0.37 -57.06 6.69
CA SER A 17 -0.80 -57.38 8.07
C SER A 17 0.07 -58.24 9.00
N LYS A 18 0.30 -57.70 10.22
CA LYS A 18 -0.03 -58.33 11.51
C LYS A 18 0.06 -57.32 12.67
N LYS A 19 -0.92 -57.36 13.58
CA LYS A 19 -1.00 -56.62 14.86
C LYS A 19 -0.02 -57.21 15.89
N SER A 20 0.54 -56.36 16.75
CA SER A 20 1.01 -56.72 18.10
C SER A 20 1.07 -55.47 18.99
N CYS A 21 0.51 -55.62 20.20
CA CYS A 21 0.53 -54.65 21.29
C CYS A 21 1.90 -54.67 22.00
N TYR A 22 2.39 -53.53 22.48
CA TYR A 22 3.44 -53.45 23.50
C TYR A 22 3.17 -52.32 24.50
N ALA A 23 3.39 -52.64 25.78
CA ALA A 23 3.14 -51.88 27.01
C ALA A 23 4.26 -50.83 27.28
N PRO A 24 4.11 -49.92 28.28
CA PRO A 24 5.00 -48.78 28.47
C PRO A 24 6.27 -49.17 29.22
N GLY A 25 7.43 -48.79 28.68
CA GLY A 25 8.72 -48.91 29.35
C GLY A 25 8.94 -47.75 30.32
N ILE A 26 9.07 -48.07 31.61
CA ILE A 26 9.55 -47.18 32.66
C ILE A 26 11.02 -46.87 32.34
N CYS A 27 11.35 -45.60 32.10
CA CYS A 27 12.73 -45.15 32.02
C CYS A 27 13.00 -44.17 33.17
N SER A 28 14.00 -44.51 33.95
CA SER A 28 14.41 -43.88 35.20
C SER A 28 14.85 -42.44 34.99
N ILE A 29 14.30 -41.53 35.80
CA ILE A 29 14.68 -40.12 35.86
C ILE A 29 16.04 -40.04 36.55
N HIS A 30 17.10 -39.76 35.80
CA HIS A 30 18.32 -39.19 36.38
C HIS A 30 18.13 -37.66 36.45
N SER A 31 17.88 -37.17 37.65
CA SER A 31 17.88 -35.74 37.96
C SER A 31 19.30 -35.19 37.81
N SER A 32 19.54 -34.44 36.74
CA SER A 32 20.63 -33.45 36.73
C SER A 32 20.07 -32.16 37.35
N PRO A 33 20.62 -31.65 38.45
CA PRO A 33 20.35 -30.29 38.89
C PRO A 33 21.05 -29.34 37.90
N ASP A 34 20.42 -28.20 37.60
CA ASP A 34 20.94 -27.11 36.78
C ASP A 34 20.62 -27.15 35.27
N CYS A 35 19.37 -27.46 34.91
CA CYS A 35 18.77 -26.84 33.73
C CYS A 35 18.12 -25.52 34.15
N VAL A 36 18.84 -24.41 33.97
CA VAL A 36 18.23 -23.09 33.90
C VAL A 36 17.39 -23.07 32.63
N VAL A 37 16.10 -23.36 32.76
CA VAL A 37 15.13 -23.11 31.70
C VAL A 37 14.97 -21.60 31.65
N GLU A 38 15.61 -20.94 30.69
CA GLU A 38 15.24 -19.57 30.33
C GLU A 38 13.78 -19.62 29.84
N VAL A 39 12.85 -19.30 30.75
CA VAL A 39 11.45 -19.08 30.40
C VAL A 39 11.41 -17.74 29.68
N HIS A 40 11.67 -17.74 28.37
CA HIS A 40 11.44 -16.56 27.56
C HIS A 40 9.97 -16.16 27.71
N SER A 41 9.72 -14.92 28.12
CA SER A 41 8.35 -14.39 28.15
C SER A 41 7.73 -14.53 26.76
N PRO A 42 6.50 -15.07 26.66
CA PRO A 42 5.87 -15.30 25.37
C PRO A 42 5.67 -13.96 24.66
N GLU A 43 6.00 -13.92 23.37
CA GLU A 43 5.75 -12.77 22.51
C GLU A 43 4.28 -12.33 22.59
N GLN A 44 4.07 -11.03 22.76
CA GLN A 44 2.75 -10.42 22.82
C GLN A 44 2.55 -9.48 21.66
N GLU A 45 1.36 -9.55 21.06
CA GLU A 45 0.90 -8.54 20.12
C GLU A 45 0.53 -7.25 20.85
N VAL A 46 0.90 -6.11 20.30
CA VAL A 46 0.61 -4.79 20.86
C VAL A 46 0.07 -3.86 19.79
N ILE A 47 -0.77 -2.91 20.20
CA ILE A 47 -1.13 -1.77 19.37
C ILE A 47 -0.65 -0.51 20.06
N ILE A 48 0.10 0.31 19.32
CA ILE A 48 0.67 1.57 19.80
C ILE A 48 0.15 2.70 18.91
N ALA A 49 -0.48 3.71 19.50
CA ALA A 49 -0.84 4.94 18.80
C ALA A 49 0.38 5.87 18.72
N LEU A 50 0.48 6.61 17.61
CA LEU A 50 1.49 7.62 17.36
C LEU A 50 0.81 8.98 17.12
N GLY A 51 1.30 10.02 17.78
CA GLY A 51 0.83 11.40 17.59
C GLY A 51 1.99 12.40 17.53
N SER A 52 2.00 13.31 16.55
CA SER A 52 3.03 14.35 16.42
C SER A 52 2.44 15.66 15.91
N ASN A 53 2.80 16.79 16.53
CA ASN A 53 2.40 18.12 16.04
C ASN A 53 3.50 19.19 16.08
N VAL A 54 4.74 18.83 16.43
CA VAL A 54 5.89 19.75 16.49
C VAL A 54 7.04 19.23 15.63
N GLY A 55 7.74 20.14 14.95
CA GLY A 55 8.89 19.80 14.11
C GLY A 55 8.48 19.10 12.82
N ASN A 56 9.37 18.26 12.29
CA ASN A 56 9.07 17.44 11.12
C ASN A 56 8.28 16.19 11.56
N ARG A 57 6.95 16.31 11.56
CA ARG A 57 6.00 15.28 12.03
C ARG A 57 6.24 13.90 11.39
N LEU A 58 6.59 13.84 10.11
CA LEU A 58 6.85 12.59 9.39
C LEU A 58 8.19 11.96 9.80
N ASN A 59 9.25 12.77 9.88
CA ASN A 59 10.54 12.27 10.36
C ASN A 59 10.45 11.79 11.82
N ASN A 60 9.62 12.44 12.64
CA ASN A 60 9.37 11.97 14.01
C ASN A 60 8.74 10.57 14.00
N PHE A 61 7.81 10.28 13.08
CA PHE A 61 7.23 8.94 12.95
C PHE A 61 8.30 7.92 12.51
N ASP A 62 9.07 8.23 11.46
CA ASP A 62 10.12 7.33 10.97
C ASP A 62 11.17 7.03 12.06
N GLU A 63 11.58 8.04 12.84
CA GLU A 63 12.53 7.89 13.95
C GLU A 63 11.94 7.09 15.12
N ALA A 64 10.69 7.36 15.50
CA ALA A 64 10.01 6.62 16.57
C ALA A 64 9.90 5.13 16.21
N LEU A 65 9.54 4.79 14.98
CA LEU A 65 9.48 3.40 14.49
C LEU A 65 10.87 2.75 14.50
N HIS A 66 11.92 3.50 14.13
CA HIS A 66 13.30 3.02 14.20
C HIS A 66 13.72 2.69 15.63
N LEU A 67 13.48 3.60 16.58
CA LEU A 67 13.80 3.43 18.00
C LEU A 67 12.98 2.31 18.66
N MET A 68 11.71 2.15 18.28
CA MET A 68 10.88 1.01 18.71
C MET A 68 11.50 -0.32 18.26
N LYS A 69 11.92 -0.42 16.99
CA LYS A 69 12.58 -1.62 16.46
C LYS A 69 13.86 -1.94 17.21
N GLN A 70 14.71 -0.93 17.45
CA GLN A 70 15.94 -1.10 18.25
C GLN A 70 15.67 -1.54 19.69
N SER A 71 14.50 -1.20 20.23
CA SER A 71 14.08 -1.53 21.59
C SER A 71 13.32 -2.87 21.69
N GLY A 72 13.30 -3.70 20.64
CA GLY A 72 12.66 -5.01 20.68
C GLY A 72 11.15 -5.02 20.43
N ILE A 73 10.65 -4.01 19.69
CA ILE A 73 9.27 -3.96 19.20
C ILE A 73 9.29 -4.17 17.69
N GLN A 74 8.84 -5.33 17.23
CA GLN A 74 8.77 -5.64 15.80
C GLN A 74 7.42 -5.19 15.26
N ILE A 75 7.42 -4.14 14.43
CA ILE A 75 6.20 -3.65 13.76
C ILE A 75 5.80 -4.63 12.65
N THR A 76 4.51 -4.96 12.60
CA THR A 76 3.93 -5.93 11.66
C THR A 76 2.82 -5.35 10.79
N ARG A 77 2.19 -4.24 11.20
CA ARG A 77 1.22 -3.45 10.41
C ARG A 77 1.29 -1.97 10.78
N HIS A 78 0.92 -1.12 9.82
CA HIS A 78 0.76 0.32 9.96
C HIS A 78 -0.66 0.70 9.56
N ALA A 79 -1.26 1.62 10.31
CA ALA A 79 -2.51 2.24 9.94
C ALA A 79 -2.31 3.26 8.81
N CYS A 80 -3.38 3.90 8.35
CA CYS A 80 -3.24 5.12 7.57
C CYS A 80 -2.72 6.27 8.44
N LEU A 81 -2.38 7.37 7.78
CA LEU A 81 -1.95 8.60 8.43
C LEU A 81 -3.09 9.61 8.40
N TYR A 82 -3.35 10.25 9.55
CA TYR A 82 -4.46 11.18 9.70
C TYR A 82 -4.00 12.54 10.20
N GLU A 83 -4.33 13.59 9.46
CA GLU A 83 -4.14 14.96 9.91
C GLU A 83 -5.43 15.48 10.58
N THR A 84 -5.31 15.98 11.80
CA THR A 84 -6.45 16.43 12.61
C THR A 84 -6.19 17.75 13.34
N ALA A 85 -7.27 18.49 13.59
CA ALA A 85 -7.23 19.61 14.51
C ALA A 85 -6.96 19.13 15.96
N PRO A 86 -6.30 19.94 16.79
CA PRO A 86 -6.10 19.61 18.20
C PRO A 86 -7.43 19.45 18.95
N ALA A 87 -7.55 18.40 19.76
CA ALA A 87 -8.81 18.05 20.42
C ALA A 87 -9.08 18.77 21.76
N TYR A 88 -8.04 19.27 22.46
CA TYR A 88 -8.18 19.81 23.82
C TYR A 88 -7.60 21.22 23.95
N VAL A 89 -6.29 21.35 23.75
CA VAL A 89 -5.64 22.66 23.63
C VAL A 89 -5.72 23.04 22.16
N THR A 90 -6.62 23.94 21.79
CA THR A 90 -6.93 24.21 20.37
C THR A 90 -5.96 25.19 19.70
N ASP A 91 -5.28 26.03 20.48
CA ASP A 91 -4.24 26.96 20.01
C ASP A 91 -2.89 26.24 19.89
N GLN A 92 -2.79 25.31 18.93
CA GLN A 92 -1.55 24.61 18.59
C GLN A 92 -1.59 24.06 17.15
N PRO A 93 -0.45 23.66 16.57
CA PRO A 93 -0.42 23.07 15.23
C PRO A 93 -1.24 21.77 15.15
N GLN A 94 -1.69 21.44 13.93
CA GLN A 94 -2.42 20.21 13.64
C GLN A 94 -1.59 18.97 13.94
N PHE A 95 -2.26 17.93 14.43
CA PHE A 95 -1.66 16.65 14.71
C PHE A 95 -1.63 15.77 13.48
N LEU A 96 -0.54 15.03 13.35
CA LEU A 96 -0.46 13.83 12.56
C LEU A 96 -0.64 12.65 13.51
N ASN A 97 -1.59 11.77 13.21
CA ASN A 97 -1.94 10.61 14.03
C ASN A 97 -1.89 9.34 13.19
N SER A 98 -1.45 8.25 13.81
CA SER A 98 -1.56 6.90 13.26
C SER A 98 -1.49 5.87 14.39
N ALA A 99 -1.46 4.59 14.03
CA ALA A 99 -1.21 3.50 14.94
C ALA A 99 -0.41 2.41 14.24
N VAL A 100 0.28 1.59 15.03
CA VAL A 100 1.00 0.41 14.54
C VAL A 100 0.61 -0.81 15.36
N ARG A 101 0.57 -1.96 14.69
CA ARG A 101 0.52 -3.27 15.33
C ARG A 101 1.91 -3.86 15.30
N GLY A 102 2.32 -4.46 16.42
CA GLY A 102 3.63 -5.08 16.51
C GLY A 102 3.65 -6.24 17.48
N ILE A 103 4.81 -6.86 17.61
CA ILE A 103 5.09 -7.96 18.52
C ILE A 103 6.28 -7.58 19.40
N THR A 104 6.19 -7.88 20.69
CA THR A 104 7.28 -7.64 21.64
C THR A 104 7.38 -8.72 22.72
N LYS A 105 8.57 -8.88 23.29
CA LYS A 105 8.83 -9.71 24.47
C LYS A 105 8.84 -8.91 25.78
N LEU A 106 8.82 -7.59 25.70
CA LEU A 106 8.84 -6.70 26.85
C LEU A 106 7.54 -6.86 27.63
N GLY A 107 7.61 -6.85 28.97
CA GLY A 107 6.41 -6.76 29.81
C GLY A 107 5.66 -5.43 29.59
N PRO A 108 4.37 -5.32 29.95
CA PRO A 108 3.59 -4.12 29.66
C PRO A 108 4.13 -2.83 30.30
N HIS A 109 4.62 -2.92 31.54
CA HIS A 109 5.26 -1.78 32.23
C HIS A 109 6.64 -1.45 31.67
N GLU A 110 7.38 -2.47 31.21
CA GLU A 110 8.67 -2.29 30.53
C GLU A 110 8.49 -1.62 29.17
N LEU A 111 7.49 -2.06 28.39
CA LEU A 111 7.09 -1.42 27.14
C LEU A 111 6.73 0.05 27.37
N LEU A 112 5.91 0.35 28.38
CA LEU A 112 5.59 1.74 28.73
C LEU A 112 6.86 2.56 29.03
N SER A 113 7.77 2.02 29.83
CA SER A 113 9.05 2.67 30.17
C SER A 113 9.90 2.96 28.92
N VAL A 114 10.00 1.99 28.01
CA VAL A 114 10.68 2.13 26.73
C VAL A 114 10.05 3.22 25.88
N LEU A 115 8.73 3.24 25.73
CA LEU A 115 8.03 4.26 24.93
C LEU A 115 8.22 5.67 25.52
N LYS A 116 8.15 5.81 26.85
CA LYS A 116 8.43 7.11 27.52
C LYS A 116 9.88 7.55 27.40
N LYS A 117 10.82 6.61 27.35
CA LYS A 117 12.22 6.92 27.04
C LYS A 117 12.37 7.43 25.61
N ILE A 118 11.77 6.75 24.63
CA ILE A 118 11.78 7.20 23.21
C ILE A 118 11.21 8.62 23.09
N GLU A 119 10.05 8.88 23.70
CA GLU A 119 9.46 10.22 23.74
C GLU A 119 10.43 11.28 24.28
N LYS A 120 11.09 10.98 25.40
CA LYS A 120 12.05 11.88 26.05
C LYS A 120 13.29 12.11 25.19
N ASP A 121 13.85 11.05 24.60
CA ASP A 121 15.03 11.11 23.74
C ASP A 121 14.75 11.93 22.46
N MET A 122 13.50 11.90 21.99
CA MET A 122 13.00 12.73 20.88
C MET A 122 12.59 14.16 21.29
N GLY A 123 12.88 14.57 22.54
CA GLY A 123 12.72 15.95 23.00
C GLY A 123 11.38 16.27 23.66
N ARG A 124 10.57 15.27 24.05
CA ARG A 124 9.39 15.53 24.90
C ARG A 124 9.82 16.01 26.28
N THR A 125 9.33 17.17 26.68
CA THR A 125 9.55 17.76 28.01
C THR A 125 8.28 17.67 28.88
N THR A 126 8.41 17.90 30.18
CA THR A 126 7.27 18.03 31.13
C THR A 126 6.56 19.37 30.91
N GLY A 127 5.91 19.50 29.76
CA GLY A 127 5.10 20.67 29.37
C GLY A 127 3.66 20.58 29.86
N ILE A 128 2.80 21.44 29.30
CA ILE A 128 1.36 21.44 29.57
C ILE A 128 0.75 20.11 29.12
N ARG A 129 -0.13 19.52 29.94
CA ARG A 129 -0.89 18.33 29.58
C ARG A 129 -1.69 18.60 28.29
N TYR A 130 -1.52 17.74 27.28
CA TYR A 130 -2.08 17.90 25.91
C TYR A 130 -1.50 19.05 25.07
N GLY A 131 -0.39 19.64 25.50
CA GLY A 131 0.34 20.65 24.72
C GLY A 131 1.11 20.06 23.53
N PRO A 132 1.82 20.92 22.77
CA PRO A 132 2.59 20.52 21.61
C PRO A 132 3.73 19.54 21.97
N ARG A 133 3.97 18.54 21.12
CA ARG A 133 5.04 17.55 21.33
C ARG A 133 5.60 16.98 20.02
N PRO A 134 6.90 16.65 19.99
CA PRO A 134 7.51 15.95 18.85
C PRO A 134 6.89 14.58 18.61
N ILE A 135 6.61 13.81 19.67
CA ILE A 135 5.97 12.50 19.56
C ILE A 135 5.20 12.13 20.84
N ASP A 136 4.11 11.38 20.67
CA ASP A 136 3.26 10.76 21.69
C ASP A 136 3.05 9.30 21.31
N LEU A 137 3.37 8.39 22.24
CA LEU A 137 3.31 6.96 22.07
C LEU A 137 2.46 6.36 23.19
N ASP A 138 1.27 5.85 22.83
CA ASP A 138 0.31 5.30 23.79
C ASP A 138 0.01 3.83 23.46
N ILE A 139 0.11 2.95 24.45
CA ILE A 139 -0.25 1.53 24.34
C ILE A 139 -1.77 1.42 24.34
N LEU A 140 -2.38 1.09 23.19
CA LEU A 140 -3.82 0.91 23.09
C LEU A 140 -4.27 -0.48 23.56
N PHE A 141 -3.53 -1.52 23.18
CA PHE A 141 -3.80 -2.91 23.50
C PHE A 141 -2.50 -3.69 23.73
N TYR A 142 -2.55 -4.71 24.59
CA TYR A 142 -1.43 -5.58 24.92
C TYR A 142 -1.90 -7.03 25.11
N GLY A 143 -1.52 -7.90 24.17
CA GLY A 143 -1.94 -9.29 24.11
C GLY A 143 -3.45 -9.44 24.26
N LYS A 144 -3.85 -10.46 25.02
CA LYS A 144 -5.24 -10.71 25.41
C LYS A 144 -5.55 -10.19 26.83
N PHE A 145 -4.86 -9.15 27.29
CA PHE A 145 -4.90 -8.75 28.69
C PHE A 145 -5.60 -7.41 28.91
N LYS A 146 -6.31 -7.34 30.04
CA LYS A 146 -6.67 -6.07 30.69
C LYS A 146 -5.65 -5.79 31.78
N ILE A 147 -5.09 -4.60 31.78
CA ILE A 147 -4.05 -4.19 32.72
C ILE A 147 -4.56 -2.94 33.42
N HIS A 148 -4.50 -2.93 34.74
CA HIS A 148 -4.82 -1.79 35.57
C HIS A 148 -3.72 -1.64 36.62
N SER A 149 -3.09 -0.49 36.67
CA SER A 149 -2.05 -0.13 37.63
C SER A 149 -1.98 1.38 37.78
N GLU A 150 -1.23 1.87 38.77
CA GLU A 150 -1.11 3.32 39.03
C GLU A 150 -0.61 4.14 37.83
N ILE A 151 0.11 3.51 36.89
CA ILE A 151 0.77 4.17 35.77
C ILE A 151 0.34 3.67 34.39
N LEU A 152 -0.48 2.61 34.32
CA LEU A 152 -0.85 1.97 33.05
C LEU A 152 -2.23 1.33 33.12
N ASP A 153 -3.07 1.73 32.16
CA ASP A 153 -4.38 1.16 31.87
C ASP A 153 -4.41 0.64 30.43
N VAL A 154 -4.73 -0.65 30.26
CA VAL A 154 -4.91 -1.31 28.95
C VAL A 154 -6.22 -2.10 28.94
N PRO A 155 -7.12 -1.92 27.96
CA PRO A 155 -7.02 -0.98 26.85
C PRO A 155 -6.99 0.48 27.30
N HIS A 156 -6.32 1.34 26.54
CA HIS A 156 -6.17 2.75 26.89
C HIS A 156 -7.54 3.40 27.13
N GLU A 157 -7.70 4.05 28.29
CA GLU A 157 -8.99 4.52 28.80
C GLU A 157 -9.74 5.48 27.87
N ARG A 158 -9.03 6.23 27.03
CA ARG A 158 -9.60 7.26 26.13
C ARG A 158 -9.80 6.81 24.68
N ILE A 159 -9.61 5.53 24.35
CA ILE A 159 -9.93 5.01 23.00
C ILE A 159 -11.40 5.30 22.68
N TRP A 160 -12.28 5.16 23.65
CA TRP A 160 -13.74 5.18 23.47
C TRP A 160 -14.35 6.53 23.09
N GLU A 161 -13.57 7.62 23.12
CA GLU A 161 -14.05 8.99 22.87
C GLU A 161 -13.28 9.73 21.76
N ARG A 162 -12.27 9.09 21.14
CA ARG A 162 -11.31 9.77 20.26
C ARG A 162 -11.34 9.20 18.84
N PRO A 163 -12.04 9.85 17.90
CA PRO A 163 -12.04 9.45 16.48
C PRO A 163 -10.63 9.30 15.88
N PHE A 164 -9.72 10.22 16.21
CA PHE A 164 -8.34 10.22 15.72
C PHE A 164 -7.44 9.11 16.29
N VAL A 165 -7.93 8.35 17.29
CA VAL A 165 -7.30 7.12 17.79
C VAL A 165 -8.01 5.89 17.24
N VAL A 166 -9.34 5.92 17.17
CA VAL A 166 -10.15 4.79 16.69
C VAL A 166 -9.95 4.54 15.20
N ALA A 167 -9.92 5.56 14.34
CA ALA A 167 -9.72 5.35 12.91
C ALA A 167 -8.39 4.63 12.59
N PRO A 168 -7.22 5.08 13.09
CA PRO A 168 -5.99 4.30 12.92
C PRO A 168 -6.03 2.90 13.55
N LEU A 169 -6.71 2.73 14.67
CA LEU A 169 -6.89 1.41 15.28
C LEU A 169 -7.65 0.46 14.34
N ILE A 170 -8.73 0.93 13.73
CA ILE A 170 -9.55 0.16 12.79
C ILE A 170 -8.76 -0.21 11.53
N ASP A 171 -7.92 0.70 11.02
CA ASP A 171 -7.06 0.42 9.86
C ASP A 171 -6.16 -0.80 10.02
N LEU A 172 -5.71 -1.07 11.26
CA LEU A 172 -4.84 -2.21 11.61
C LEU A 172 -5.58 -3.56 11.62
N LEU A 173 -6.90 -3.52 11.55
CA LEU A 173 -7.77 -4.69 11.56
C LEU A 173 -8.25 -5.01 10.13
N GLY A 174 -8.60 -6.27 9.91
CA GLY A 174 -9.42 -6.68 8.78
C GLY A 174 -10.90 -6.73 9.19
N SER A 175 -11.81 -6.71 8.20
CA SER A 175 -13.23 -6.97 8.49
C SER A 175 -13.47 -8.42 8.94
N ASP A 176 -12.57 -9.34 8.61
CA ASP A 176 -12.57 -10.70 9.14
C ASP A 176 -11.74 -10.74 10.43
N ILE A 177 -12.24 -11.44 11.46
CA ILE A 177 -11.48 -11.66 12.70
C ILE A 177 -10.30 -12.59 12.39
N GLU A 178 -9.09 -12.03 12.39
CA GLU A 178 -7.88 -12.76 12.00
C GLU A 178 -7.44 -13.79 13.03
N ASN A 179 -7.59 -13.50 14.32
CA ASN A 179 -7.12 -14.36 15.41
C ASN A 179 -7.83 -14.06 16.75
N ASP A 180 -7.62 -14.95 17.74
CA ASP A 180 -8.19 -14.82 19.07
C ASP A 180 -7.78 -13.53 19.82
N THR A 181 -6.63 -12.95 19.48
CA THR A 181 -6.15 -11.70 20.10
C THR A 181 -7.00 -10.54 19.65
N VAL A 182 -7.26 -10.43 18.34
CA VAL A 182 -8.20 -9.47 17.76
C VAL A 182 -9.60 -9.69 18.34
N ALA A 183 -10.07 -10.93 18.43
CA ALA A 183 -11.35 -11.26 19.08
C ALA A 183 -11.41 -10.74 20.53
N SER A 184 -10.31 -10.87 21.28
CA SER A 184 -10.21 -10.36 22.64
C SER A 184 -10.30 -8.83 22.67
N TRP A 185 -9.66 -8.12 21.74
CA TRP A 185 -9.73 -6.67 21.64
C TRP A 185 -11.16 -6.17 21.38
N HIS A 186 -11.90 -6.82 20.47
CA HIS A 186 -13.33 -6.52 20.27
C HIS A 186 -14.14 -6.73 21.55
N SER A 187 -13.85 -7.78 22.33
CA SER A 187 -14.56 -8.09 23.58
C SER A 187 -14.28 -7.09 24.73
N PHE A 188 -13.18 -6.34 24.66
CA PHE A 188 -12.79 -5.41 25.72
C PHE A 188 -13.54 -4.08 25.67
N SER A 189 -14.36 -3.86 24.64
CA SER A 189 -15.19 -2.67 24.52
C SER A 189 -16.14 -2.49 25.70
N LYS A 190 -16.07 -1.32 26.34
CA LYS A 190 -16.86 -0.97 27.54
C LYS A 190 -18.38 -0.97 27.29
N HIS A 191 -18.82 -0.86 26.03
CA HIS A 191 -20.21 -0.57 25.68
C HIS A 191 -20.93 -1.73 24.97
N SER A 192 -20.48 -2.98 25.14
CA SER A 192 -21.03 -4.19 24.48
C SER A 192 -21.05 -4.19 22.94
N SER A 193 -20.56 -3.11 22.32
CA SER A 193 -20.40 -2.95 20.88
C SER A 193 -18.96 -3.19 20.48
N ASP A 194 -18.70 -3.88 19.38
CA ASP A 194 -17.33 -4.12 18.91
C ASP A 194 -16.61 -2.82 18.49
N LEU A 195 -15.33 -2.89 18.13
CA LEU A 195 -14.55 -1.73 17.70
C LEU A 195 -15.10 -1.05 16.42
N PHE A 196 -15.70 -1.81 15.50
CA PHE A 196 -16.30 -1.26 14.28
C PHE A 196 -17.57 -0.48 14.61
N GLU A 197 -18.43 -1.04 15.46
CA GLU A 197 -19.62 -0.33 15.95
C GLU A 197 -19.25 0.93 16.75
N LEU A 198 -18.15 0.89 17.50
CA LEU A 198 -17.60 2.09 18.15
C LEU A 198 -17.21 3.14 17.12
N TRP A 199 -16.52 2.75 16.05
CA TRP A 199 -16.13 3.67 14.98
C TRP A 199 -17.35 4.33 14.34
N GLU A 200 -18.37 3.53 13.98
CA GLU A 200 -19.63 4.04 13.43
C GLU A 200 -20.37 4.97 14.40
N LYS A 201 -20.41 4.66 15.70
CA LYS A 201 -21.01 5.54 16.72
C LYS A 201 -20.30 6.89 16.84
N LEU A 202 -18.99 6.91 16.60
CA LEU A 202 -18.20 8.15 16.59
C LEU A 202 -18.37 8.94 15.28
N GLY A 203 -19.03 8.37 14.28
CA GLY A 203 -19.31 8.99 12.98
C GLY A 203 -18.73 8.23 11.78
N GLY A 204 -17.93 7.19 12.02
CA GLY A 204 -17.40 6.30 10.99
C GLY A 204 -16.60 7.02 9.91
N GLU A 205 -16.53 6.41 8.73
CA GLU A 205 -15.83 6.99 7.57
C GLU A 205 -16.36 8.37 7.15
N SER A 206 -17.58 8.75 7.54
CA SER A 206 -18.13 10.09 7.23
C SER A 206 -17.38 11.24 7.91
N LEU A 207 -16.61 10.95 8.96
CA LEU A 207 -15.73 11.93 9.61
C LEU A 207 -14.46 12.24 8.83
N VAL A 208 -14.07 11.37 7.90
CA VAL A 208 -12.84 11.49 7.13
C VAL A 208 -13.11 12.33 5.88
N GLY A 209 -12.47 13.50 5.78
CA GLY A 209 -12.58 14.39 4.61
C GLY A 209 -12.73 15.88 4.97
N ARG A 210 -13.58 16.59 4.21
CA ARG A 210 -13.52 18.06 4.06
C ARG A 210 -13.70 18.89 5.34
N ASN A 211 -14.48 18.42 6.31
CA ASN A 211 -14.85 19.20 7.51
C ASN A 211 -14.28 18.61 8.81
N GLY A 212 -13.25 17.78 8.74
CA GLY A 212 -12.73 17.06 9.91
C GLY A 212 -11.35 16.47 9.73
N MET A 213 -11.23 15.19 10.06
CA MET A 213 -9.99 14.41 10.00
C MET A 213 -9.66 14.09 8.55
N LYS A 214 -8.41 14.30 8.12
CA LYS A 214 -7.99 14.02 6.74
C LYS A 214 -7.10 12.79 6.71
N ARG A 215 -7.44 11.81 5.88
CA ARG A 215 -6.53 10.70 5.56
C ARG A 215 -5.52 11.20 4.54
N VAL A 216 -4.25 11.18 4.88
CA VAL A 216 -3.18 11.81 4.10
C VAL A 216 -2.07 10.82 3.77
N LEU A 217 -1.38 11.08 2.65
CA LEU A 217 -0.20 10.35 2.20
C LEU A 217 0.94 11.35 1.98
N PRO A 218 2.15 11.14 2.55
CA PRO A 218 3.26 12.06 2.39
C PRO A 218 3.88 11.94 1.01
N VAL A 219 3.97 13.06 0.27
CA VAL A 219 4.61 13.14 -1.04
C VAL A 219 5.53 14.36 -1.06
N GLY A 220 6.84 14.14 -1.23
CA GLY A 220 7.83 15.21 -1.07
C GLY A 220 7.69 15.88 0.31
N ASN A 221 7.46 17.19 0.31
CA ASN A 221 7.27 17.99 1.54
C ASN A 221 5.79 18.25 1.89
N HIS A 222 4.86 17.56 1.24
CA HIS A 222 3.42 17.81 1.37
C HIS A 222 2.67 16.57 1.87
N LEU A 223 1.50 16.81 2.45
CA LEU A 223 0.53 15.78 2.81
C LEU A 223 -0.61 15.82 1.79
N GLN A 224 -0.69 14.80 0.95
CA GLN A 224 -1.71 14.71 -0.10
C GLN A 224 -2.95 13.99 0.44
N ASP A 225 -4.10 14.64 0.32
CA ASP A 225 -5.41 14.05 0.56
C ASP A 225 -6.03 13.63 -0.78
N TRP A 226 -6.13 12.32 -1.00
CA TRP A 226 -6.64 11.71 -2.24
C TRP A 226 -8.16 11.49 -2.22
N SER A 227 -8.84 11.91 -1.15
CA SER A 227 -10.31 11.83 -1.04
C SER A 227 -11.02 13.05 -1.64
N LEU A 228 -10.31 14.16 -1.83
CA LEU A 228 -10.91 15.44 -2.20
C LEU A 228 -11.19 15.60 -3.68
N LYS A 229 -10.27 15.09 -4.52
CA LYS A 229 -10.23 15.27 -5.97
C LYS A 229 -9.51 14.07 -6.59
N THR A 230 -9.97 13.63 -7.75
CA THR A 230 -9.22 12.67 -8.56
C THR A 230 -7.98 13.33 -9.16
N SER A 231 -6.79 12.75 -9.00
CA SER A 231 -5.58 13.33 -9.62
C SER A 231 -5.26 12.72 -10.98
N LEU A 232 -4.76 13.58 -11.86
CA LEU A 232 -4.42 13.25 -13.24
C LEU A 232 -2.91 13.04 -13.40
N MET A 233 -2.52 11.82 -13.75
CA MET A 233 -1.14 11.44 -14.04
C MET A 233 -0.94 11.37 -15.56
N GLY A 234 -0.11 12.26 -16.11
CA GLY A 234 0.29 12.28 -17.52
C GLY A 234 1.47 11.35 -17.78
N ILE A 235 1.38 10.53 -18.84
CA ILE A 235 2.41 9.57 -19.22
C ILE A 235 3.44 10.24 -20.15
N LEU A 236 4.72 10.23 -19.75
CA LEU A 236 5.84 10.58 -20.63
C LEU A 236 6.66 9.32 -20.95
N ASN A 237 6.42 8.75 -22.13
CA ASN A 237 7.23 7.63 -22.63
C ASN A 237 8.51 8.17 -23.28
N LEU A 238 9.67 7.75 -22.79
CA LEU A 238 10.99 8.12 -23.29
C LEU A 238 11.59 7.05 -24.22
N THR A 239 10.74 6.22 -24.84
CA THR A 239 11.15 5.17 -25.77
C THR A 239 11.31 5.70 -27.20
N PRO A 240 12.22 5.12 -28.02
CA PRO A 240 12.45 5.57 -29.39
C PRO A 240 11.20 5.56 -30.28
N ASP A 241 10.27 4.62 -30.03
CA ASP A 241 9.05 4.45 -30.83
C ASP A 241 7.96 5.49 -30.53
N SER A 242 8.16 6.37 -29.55
CA SER A 242 7.11 7.31 -29.09
C SER A 242 7.09 8.63 -29.89
N PHE A 243 8.15 8.99 -30.61
CA PHE A 243 8.23 10.19 -31.45
C PHE A 243 9.10 9.90 -32.68
N SER A 244 8.46 9.69 -33.82
CA SER A 244 9.06 9.14 -35.05
C SER A 244 9.83 10.18 -35.88
N ASP A 245 10.86 10.80 -35.33
CA ASP A 245 11.75 11.74 -36.06
C ASP A 245 13.22 11.25 -36.16
N GLY A 246 13.44 9.94 -36.31
CA GLY A 246 14.72 9.38 -36.76
C GLY A 246 15.91 9.48 -35.79
N GLY A 247 15.71 9.97 -34.55
CA GLY A 247 16.69 9.91 -33.48
C GLY A 247 16.66 8.58 -32.72
N LYS A 248 17.79 8.16 -32.14
CA LYS A 248 17.84 6.97 -31.25
C LYS A 248 17.09 7.20 -29.92
N TYR A 249 16.78 8.45 -29.58
CA TYR A 249 16.10 8.88 -28.36
C TYR A 249 15.25 10.11 -28.65
N ILE A 250 14.25 10.38 -27.80
CA ILE A 250 13.56 11.67 -27.75
C ILE A 250 14.55 12.72 -27.26
N SER A 251 14.61 13.88 -27.91
CA SER A 251 15.43 14.98 -27.41
C SER A 251 14.89 15.47 -26.06
N VAL A 252 15.79 15.86 -25.16
CA VAL A 252 15.42 16.38 -23.83
C VAL A 252 14.48 17.58 -23.98
N GLU A 253 14.69 18.43 -24.98
CA GLU A 253 13.84 19.58 -25.29
C GLU A 253 12.42 19.17 -25.68
N ALA A 254 12.26 18.10 -26.48
CA ALA A 254 10.94 17.60 -26.85
C ALA A 254 10.21 17.00 -25.64
N ALA A 255 10.92 16.24 -24.80
CA ALA A 255 10.37 15.69 -23.56
C ALA A 255 9.91 16.80 -22.61
N VAL A 256 10.72 17.83 -22.40
CA VAL A 256 10.36 19.00 -21.58
C VAL A 256 9.16 19.75 -22.17
N SER A 257 9.11 19.91 -23.50
CA SER A 257 7.98 20.57 -24.17
C SER A 257 6.67 19.78 -23.98
N GLN A 258 6.74 18.45 -24.08
CA GLN A 258 5.60 17.58 -23.83
C GLN A 258 5.14 17.65 -22.36
N VAL A 259 6.06 17.73 -21.42
CA VAL A 259 5.72 17.93 -20.00
C VAL A 259 5.02 19.27 -19.79
N ARG A 260 5.54 20.37 -20.34
CA ARG A 260 4.87 21.68 -20.27
C ARG A 260 3.45 21.63 -20.81
N LEU A 261 3.25 20.94 -21.94
CA LEU A 261 1.92 20.74 -22.52
C LEU A 261 1.00 20.01 -21.53
N MET A 262 1.39 18.83 -21.06
CA MET A 262 0.60 18.05 -20.09
C MET A 262 0.26 18.85 -18.82
N LEU A 263 1.23 19.60 -18.29
CA LEU A 263 1.00 20.43 -17.11
C LEU A 263 0.00 21.57 -17.40
N SER A 264 0.09 22.21 -18.57
CA SER A 264 -0.85 23.23 -19.01
C SER A 264 -2.26 22.69 -19.25
N GLU A 265 -2.37 21.42 -19.66
CA GLU A 265 -3.65 20.71 -19.86
C GLU A 265 -4.29 20.26 -18.54
N GLY A 266 -3.55 20.31 -17.43
CA GLY A 266 -4.05 20.07 -16.09
C GLY A 266 -3.55 18.80 -15.42
N ALA A 267 -2.44 18.20 -15.89
CA ALA A 267 -1.79 17.12 -15.15
C ALA A 267 -1.39 17.59 -13.74
N ASP A 268 -1.71 16.77 -12.74
CA ASP A 268 -1.27 16.94 -11.36
C ASP A 268 0.09 16.24 -11.14
N MET A 269 0.37 15.23 -11.96
CA MET A 269 1.56 14.38 -11.88
C MET A 269 2.07 14.00 -13.26
N ILE A 270 3.38 13.86 -13.40
CA ILE A 270 4.04 13.29 -14.59
C ILE A 270 4.69 11.96 -14.23
N ASP A 271 4.47 10.94 -15.04
CA ASP A 271 5.07 9.62 -14.88
C ASP A 271 6.05 9.32 -16.02
N PHE A 272 7.32 9.17 -15.69
CA PHE A 272 8.42 8.97 -16.63
C PHE A 272 8.66 7.48 -16.85
N GLY A 273 8.44 6.99 -18.06
CA GLY A 273 8.74 5.60 -18.44
C GLY A 273 9.73 5.53 -19.59
N ALA A 274 10.94 5.03 -19.35
CA ALA A 274 11.96 4.87 -20.40
C ALA A 274 12.01 3.47 -21.02
N GLN A 275 11.29 2.53 -20.42
CA GLN A 275 11.18 1.15 -20.87
C GLN A 275 9.72 0.80 -21.18
N SER A 276 9.49 0.16 -22.32
CA SER A 276 8.14 -0.27 -22.69
C SER A 276 7.75 -1.51 -21.87
N THR A 277 6.60 -1.44 -21.22
CA THR A 277 5.99 -2.57 -20.50
C THR A 277 4.84 -3.20 -21.31
N ARG A 278 4.77 -2.88 -22.62
CA ARG A 278 3.78 -3.47 -23.54
C ARG A 278 4.06 -4.97 -23.74
N PRO A 279 3.05 -5.78 -24.10
CA PRO A 279 3.25 -7.19 -24.43
C PRO A 279 4.39 -7.38 -25.44
N ASN A 280 5.32 -8.29 -25.14
CA ASN A 280 6.49 -8.65 -25.95
C ASN A 280 7.54 -7.55 -26.13
N ALA A 281 7.54 -6.51 -25.29
CA ALA A 281 8.59 -5.51 -25.30
C ALA A 281 9.94 -6.12 -24.86
N SER A 282 11.03 -5.75 -25.53
CA SER A 282 12.39 -6.14 -25.15
C SER A 282 12.81 -5.39 -23.89
N LYS A 283 13.45 -6.10 -22.96
CA LYS A 283 14.04 -5.48 -21.78
C LYS A 283 15.31 -4.73 -22.17
N ILE A 284 15.51 -3.55 -21.60
CA ILE A 284 16.74 -2.77 -21.70
C ILE A 284 17.57 -2.94 -20.43
N SER A 285 18.85 -2.57 -20.50
CA SER A 285 19.73 -2.56 -19.31
C SER A 285 19.37 -1.42 -18.35
N VAL A 286 19.79 -1.53 -17.09
CA VAL A 286 19.64 -0.46 -16.09
C VAL A 286 20.32 0.82 -16.58
N GLU A 287 21.53 0.69 -17.13
CA GLU A 287 22.32 1.80 -17.67
C GLU A 287 21.58 2.50 -18.81
N GLU A 288 21.01 1.73 -19.74
CA GLU A 288 20.25 2.31 -20.85
C GLU A 288 18.95 2.99 -20.39
N GLU A 289 18.27 2.46 -19.36
CA GLU A 289 17.09 3.11 -18.79
C GLU A 289 17.45 4.44 -18.09
N LEU A 290 18.56 4.46 -17.34
CA LEU A 290 19.10 5.65 -16.69
C LEU A 290 19.52 6.72 -17.70
N ASP A 291 20.24 6.34 -18.76
CA ASP A 291 20.68 7.27 -19.82
C ASP A 291 19.51 8.00 -20.49
N ARG A 292 18.35 7.32 -20.58
CA ARG A 292 17.11 7.92 -21.11
C ARG A 292 16.41 8.81 -20.08
N LEU A 293 16.32 8.38 -18.81
CA LEU A 293 15.54 9.04 -17.78
C LEU A 293 16.22 10.29 -17.21
N ILE A 294 17.48 10.15 -16.79
CA ILE A 294 18.12 11.12 -15.90
C ILE A 294 18.24 12.51 -16.53
N PRO A 295 18.68 12.67 -17.80
CA PRO A 295 18.74 13.98 -18.43
C PRO A 295 17.38 14.68 -18.50
N VAL A 296 16.30 13.92 -18.73
CA VAL A 296 14.93 14.47 -18.81
C VAL A 296 14.43 14.88 -17.43
N ILE A 297 14.61 14.04 -16.40
CA ILE A 297 14.22 14.36 -15.03
C ILE A 297 14.95 15.62 -14.54
N GLU A 298 16.25 15.73 -14.77
CA GLU A 298 17.04 16.91 -14.39
C GLU A 298 16.62 18.18 -15.12
N ALA A 299 16.15 18.08 -16.36
CA ALA A 299 15.64 19.22 -17.11
C ALA A 299 14.24 19.63 -16.63
N VAL A 300 13.34 18.65 -16.43
CA VAL A 300 11.96 18.89 -16.00
C VAL A 300 11.91 19.46 -14.59
N THR A 301 12.72 18.98 -13.65
CA THR A 301 12.76 19.51 -12.28
C THR A 301 13.19 20.98 -12.20
N LYS A 302 13.82 21.52 -13.25
CA LYS A 302 14.26 22.92 -13.31
C LYS A 302 13.26 23.85 -13.98
N ILE A 303 12.18 23.35 -14.57
CA ILE A 303 11.18 24.21 -15.22
C ILE A 303 10.20 24.75 -14.17
N PRO A 304 9.82 26.03 -14.22
CA PRO A 304 8.86 26.61 -13.27
C PRO A 304 7.50 25.90 -13.25
N GLU A 305 7.05 25.39 -14.40
CA GLU A 305 5.74 24.75 -14.53
C GLU A 305 5.62 23.46 -13.71
N ALA A 306 6.76 22.80 -13.41
CA ALA A 306 6.80 21.60 -12.59
C ALA A 306 6.79 21.89 -11.08
N GLU A 307 6.90 23.15 -10.66
CA GLU A 307 6.84 23.53 -9.24
C GLU A 307 5.47 23.16 -8.65
N GLY A 308 5.48 22.44 -7.52
CA GLY A 308 4.27 21.95 -6.87
C GLY A 308 3.58 20.79 -7.58
N LYS A 309 4.16 20.24 -8.65
CA LYS A 309 3.67 19.06 -9.38
C LYS A 309 4.39 17.80 -8.92
N LEU A 310 3.70 16.68 -8.99
CA LEU A 310 4.27 15.39 -8.61
C LEU A 310 5.00 14.76 -9.79
N LEU A 311 6.08 14.05 -9.49
CA LEU A 311 6.92 13.38 -10.47
C LEU A 311 7.03 11.92 -10.04
N SER A 312 6.77 10.99 -10.95
CA SER A 312 6.79 9.55 -10.73
C SER A 312 7.72 8.89 -11.76
N VAL A 313 8.40 7.82 -11.37
CA VAL A 313 9.20 6.99 -12.29
C VAL A 313 8.55 5.61 -12.44
N ASP A 314 8.25 5.23 -13.69
CA ASP A 314 7.74 3.91 -14.08
C ASP A 314 8.93 2.98 -14.34
N THR A 315 9.31 2.20 -13.33
CA THR A 315 10.43 1.27 -13.40
C THR A 315 10.24 0.08 -12.46
N PHE A 316 10.78 -1.06 -12.88
CA PHE A 316 10.88 -2.27 -12.05
C PHE A 316 12.32 -2.54 -11.60
N TYR A 317 13.26 -1.61 -11.83
CA TYR A 317 14.62 -1.67 -11.34
C TYR A 317 14.82 -0.76 -10.13
N SER A 318 15.23 -1.34 -9.00
CA SER A 318 15.45 -0.61 -7.76
C SER A 318 16.58 0.43 -7.87
N GLU A 319 17.61 0.15 -8.67
CA GLU A 319 18.69 1.10 -8.97
C GLU A 319 18.18 2.33 -9.73
N VAL A 320 17.36 2.13 -10.76
CA VAL A 320 16.70 3.21 -11.50
C VAL A 320 15.81 4.04 -10.58
N ALA A 321 15.01 3.39 -9.75
CA ALA A 321 14.16 4.05 -8.76
C ALA A 321 14.99 4.91 -7.80
N SER A 322 16.11 4.39 -7.29
CA SER A 322 17.02 5.12 -6.40
C SER A 322 17.59 6.36 -7.05
N GLU A 323 18.14 6.24 -8.27
CA GLU A 323 18.73 7.36 -8.98
C GLU A 323 17.68 8.41 -9.37
N ALA A 324 16.51 7.99 -9.86
CA ALA A 324 15.43 8.91 -10.20
C ALA A 324 14.96 9.73 -8.99
N VAL A 325 14.81 9.11 -7.81
CA VAL A 325 14.42 9.82 -6.58
C VAL A 325 15.52 10.80 -6.14
N LYS A 326 16.80 10.44 -6.24
CA LYS A 326 17.92 11.37 -5.98
C LYS A 326 17.90 12.60 -6.90
N LYS A 327 17.31 12.48 -8.09
CA LYS A 327 17.14 13.59 -9.05
C LYS A 327 15.85 14.38 -8.90
N GLY A 328 15.03 14.08 -7.89
CA GLY A 328 13.82 14.86 -7.55
C GLY A 328 12.50 14.21 -7.97
N VAL A 329 12.50 12.92 -8.33
CA VAL A 329 11.26 12.15 -8.46
C VAL A 329 10.66 11.91 -7.06
N HIS A 330 9.33 11.99 -6.98
CA HIS A 330 8.59 11.93 -5.73
C HIS A 330 7.93 10.57 -5.46
N LEU A 331 7.69 9.74 -6.48
CA LEU A 331 7.03 8.42 -6.37
C LEU A 331 7.73 7.37 -7.22
N VAL A 332 7.66 6.11 -6.78
CA VAL A 332 8.10 4.95 -7.57
C VAL A 332 6.87 4.17 -8.02
N ASN A 333 6.70 4.04 -9.34
CA ASN A 333 5.63 3.28 -9.97
C ASN A 333 6.18 1.94 -10.51
N ASP A 334 5.91 0.85 -9.80
CA ASP A 334 6.42 -0.47 -10.18
C ASP A 334 5.28 -1.36 -10.72
N VAL A 335 5.28 -1.54 -12.04
CA VAL A 335 4.36 -2.43 -12.75
C VAL A 335 4.45 -3.90 -12.31
N SER A 336 5.58 -4.31 -11.74
CA SER A 336 5.77 -5.67 -11.22
C SER A 336 5.27 -5.84 -9.80
N GLY A 337 5.08 -4.73 -9.07
CA GLY A 337 4.82 -4.74 -7.63
C GLY A 337 5.88 -5.56 -6.88
N GLY A 338 7.17 -5.26 -7.11
CA GLY A 338 8.33 -5.85 -6.44
C GLY A 338 8.74 -7.24 -6.93
N ARG A 339 8.09 -7.77 -7.98
CA ARG A 339 8.30 -9.16 -8.42
C ARG A 339 9.47 -9.34 -9.38
N LEU A 340 9.92 -8.28 -10.05
CA LEU A 340 11.04 -8.36 -11.01
C LEU A 340 12.39 -7.95 -10.41
N ASP A 341 12.40 -7.31 -9.24
CA ASP A 341 13.62 -6.96 -8.50
C ASP A 341 13.39 -7.15 -7.00
N SER A 342 14.10 -8.11 -6.40
CA SER A 342 13.97 -8.45 -4.98
C SER A 342 14.44 -7.34 -4.03
N SER A 343 15.18 -6.35 -4.53
CA SER A 343 15.67 -5.21 -3.75
C SER A 343 14.68 -4.04 -3.72
N MET A 344 13.68 -4.03 -4.61
CA MET A 344 12.75 -2.90 -4.82
C MET A 344 12.15 -2.39 -3.52
N TYR A 345 11.54 -3.27 -2.71
CA TYR A 345 10.90 -2.84 -1.47
C TYR A 345 11.88 -2.24 -0.47
N SER A 346 13.04 -2.85 -0.29
CA SER A 346 14.05 -2.36 0.66
C SER A 346 14.62 -1.00 0.25
N VAL A 347 14.81 -0.80 -1.06
CA VAL A 347 15.29 0.47 -1.62
C VAL A 347 14.22 1.56 -1.44
N VAL A 348 12.96 1.29 -1.80
CA VAL A 348 11.89 2.27 -1.66
C VAL A 348 11.59 2.61 -0.20
N ALA A 349 11.66 1.63 0.70
CA ALA A 349 11.57 1.86 2.15
C ALA A 349 12.66 2.81 2.65
N ALA A 350 13.90 2.65 2.18
CA ALA A 350 15.01 3.54 2.52
C ALA A 350 14.87 4.94 1.92
N LEU A 351 14.31 5.05 0.71
CA LEU A 351 14.01 6.31 0.03
C LEU A 351 12.87 7.09 0.70
N ARG A 352 12.00 6.41 1.45
CA ARG A 352 10.85 7.00 2.18
C ARG A 352 9.86 7.74 1.27
N VAL A 353 9.76 7.31 0.02
CA VAL A 353 8.81 7.83 -0.98
C VAL A 353 7.60 6.90 -1.13
N PRO A 354 6.47 7.41 -1.63
CA PRO A 354 5.34 6.58 -2.04
C PRO A 354 5.70 5.51 -3.07
N TYR A 355 5.06 4.36 -2.93
CA TYR A 355 5.22 3.19 -3.80
C TYR A 355 3.89 2.80 -4.42
N ILE A 356 3.83 2.76 -5.75
CA ILE A 356 2.68 2.25 -6.49
C ILE A 356 2.94 0.79 -6.82
N ALA A 357 2.19 -0.10 -6.17
CA ALA A 357 2.25 -1.53 -6.41
C ALA A 357 1.16 -1.92 -7.43
N MET A 358 1.58 -2.27 -8.64
CA MET A 358 0.65 -2.78 -9.65
C MET A 358 0.54 -4.30 -9.60
N HIS A 359 -0.64 -4.81 -9.93
CA HIS A 359 -0.85 -6.22 -10.20
C HIS A 359 -0.43 -6.59 -11.63
N MET A 360 0.58 -7.45 -11.74
CA MET A 360 0.92 -8.20 -12.96
C MET A 360 1.33 -9.63 -12.62
N ARG A 361 0.91 -10.62 -13.42
CA ARG A 361 1.43 -11.99 -13.42
C ARG A 361 2.45 -12.17 -14.54
N GLY A 362 3.58 -12.79 -14.24
CA GLY A 362 4.70 -12.92 -15.17
C GLY A 362 5.42 -11.58 -15.39
N ASP A 363 5.83 -11.32 -16.62
CA ASP A 363 6.52 -10.12 -17.04
C ASP A 363 6.03 -9.66 -18.43
N PRO A 364 6.51 -8.53 -19.01
CA PRO A 364 6.02 -8.06 -20.30
C PRO A 364 6.08 -9.10 -21.45
N SER A 365 6.98 -10.09 -21.37
CA SER A 365 7.12 -11.16 -22.37
C SER A 365 6.17 -12.35 -22.17
N SER A 366 5.67 -12.55 -20.96
CA SER A 366 4.90 -13.73 -20.56
C SER A 366 3.50 -13.41 -20.03
N MET A 367 3.20 -12.15 -19.72
CA MET A 367 1.95 -11.76 -19.06
C MET A 367 0.70 -12.11 -19.86
N GLN A 368 0.80 -12.23 -21.19
CA GLN A 368 -0.33 -12.59 -22.06
C GLN A 368 -0.40 -14.10 -22.39
N ASN A 369 0.43 -14.93 -21.77
CA ASN A 369 0.37 -16.38 -21.95
C ASN A 369 -0.90 -16.96 -21.30
N PRO A 370 -1.48 -18.04 -21.85
CA PRO A 370 -2.72 -18.63 -21.34
C PRO A 370 -2.72 -18.92 -19.83
N GLU A 371 -1.59 -19.33 -19.27
CA GLU A 371 -1.43 -19.60 -17.82
C GLU A 371 -1.63 -18.34 -16.97
N ASN A 372 -1.05 -17.20 -17.40
CA ASN A 372 -1.15 -15.95 -16.66
C ASN A 372 -2.53 -15.26 -16.81
N LEU A 373 -3.30 -15.67 -17.81
CA LEU A 373 -4.67 -15.18 -18.05
C LEU A 373 -5.75 -15.99 -17.32
N GLN A 374 -5.40 -17.02 -16.53
CA GLN A 374 -6.39 -17.84 -15.82
C GLN A 374 -6.79 -17.22 -14.48
N TYR A 375 -8.00 -16.67 -14.43
CA TYR A 375 -8.61 -16.16 -13.20
C TYR A 375 -9.89 -16.95 -12.92
N ASN A 376 -10.16 -17.25 -11.65
CA ASN A 376 -11.45 -17.80 -11.25
C ASN A 376 -12.48 -16.68 -11.12
N ASP A 377 -12.09 -15.64 -10.40
CA ASP A 377 -12.81 -14.37 -10.25
C ASP A 377 -11.73 -13.29 -10.26
N VAL A 378 -11.63 -12.55 -11.37
CA VAL A 378 -10.50 -11.65 -11.58
C VAL A 378 -10.39 -10.59 -10.49
N CYS A 379 -11.52 -10.08 -9.97
CA CYS A 379 -11.49 -9.07 -8.92
C CYS A 379 -10.96 -9.64 -7.61
N LYS A 380 -11.43 -10.83 -7.20
CA LYS A 380 -10.98 -11.47 -5.96
C LYS A 380 -9.52 -11.93 -6.03
N ASP A 381 -9.13 -12.53 -7.14
CA ASP A 381 -7.77 -13.00 -7.35
C ASP A 381 -6.79 -11.81 -7.39
N VAL A 382 -7.14 -10.73 -8.10
CA VAL A 382 -6.33 -9.48 -8.13
C VAL A 382 -6.22 -8.87 -6.75
N ALA A 383 -7.32 -8.79 -6.00
CA ALA A 383 -7.34 -8.27 -4.64
C ALA A 383 -6.44 -9.07 -3.69
N PHE A 384 -6.50 -10.40 -3.77
CA PHE A 384 -5.68 -11.30 -2.96
C PHE A 384 -4.19 -11.11 -3.27
N GLU A 385 -3.81 -11.15 -4.54
CA GLU A 385 -2.40 -11.01 -4.94
C GLU A 385 -1.86 -9.60 -4.67
N LEU A 386 -2.68 -8.54 -4.81
CA LEU A 386 -2.28 -7.19 -4.39
C LEU A 386 -2.06 -7.14 -2.88
N TYR A 387 -2.97 -7.69 -2.08
CA TYR A 387 -2.79 -7.75 -0.63
C TYR A 387 -1.47 -8.41 -0.23
N GLU A 388 -1.10 -9.53 -0.88
CA GLU A 388 0.18 -10.20 -0.61
C GLU A 388 1.39 -9.31 -0.91
N ARG A 389 1.39 -8.63 -2.08
CA ARG A 389 2.45 -7.67 -2.47
C ARG A 389 2.56 -6.51 -1.47
N LEU A 390 1.44 -5.92 -1.09
CA LEU A 390 1.40 -4.80 -0.14
C LEU A 390 1.89 -5.21 1.25
N LYS A 391 1.53 -6.41 1.70
CA LYS A 391 2.02 -6.98 2.96
C LYS A 391 3.53 -7.20 2.93
N GLU A 392 4.09 -7.70 1.82
CA GLU A 392 5.54 -7.86 1.66
C GLU A 392 6.26 -6.49 1.66
N ALA A 393 5.73 -5.51 0.93
CA ALA A 393 6.23 -4.14 0.93
C ALA A 393 6.21 -3.51 2.32
N GLU A 394 5.13 -3.72 3.09
CA GLU A 394 5.00 -3.23 4.45
C GLU A 394 6.01 -3.86 5.41
N LEU A 395 6.19 -5.18 5.34
CA LEU A 395 7.17 -5.89 6.16
C LEU A 395 8.62 -5.49 5.81
N ALA A 396 8.87 -5.09 4.56
CA ALA A 396 10.15 -4.54 4.12
C ALA A 396 10.39 -3.09 4.60
N GLY A 397 9.37 -2.43 5.16
CA GLY A 397 9.48 -1.10 5.76
C GLY A 397 8.78 0.03 4.99
N ILE A 398 7.92 -0.28 4.01
CA ILE A 398 7.07 0.72 3.34
C ILE A 398 5.72 0.79 4.08
N PRO A 399 5.52 1.75 5.00
CA PRO A 399 4.29 1.81 5.79
C PRO A 399 3.05 1.98 4.90
N ALA A 400 1.89 1.52 5.37
CA ALA A 400 0.63 1.61 4.63
C ALA A 400 0.31 3.03 4.12
N TRP A 401 0.66 4.06 4.89
CA TRP A 401 0.51 5.46 4.48
C TRP A 401 1.48 5.91 3.37
N ARG A 402 2.30 5.03 2.79
CA ARG A 402 3.13 5.29 1.58
C ARG A 402 2.74 4.37 0.42
N LEU A 403 1.69 3.56 0.53
CA LEU A 403 1.27 2.62 -0.51
C LEU A 403 0.16 3.18 -1.39
N ILE A 404 0.24 2.89 -2.69
CA ILE A 404 -0.80 3.13 -3.70
C ILE A 404 -1.00 1.81 -4.45
N ILE A 405 -2.24 1.47 -4.77
CA ILE A 405 -2.60 0.20 -5.42
C ILE A 405 -3.00 0.42 -6.88
N ASP A 406 -2.58 -0.46 -7.79
CA ASP A 406 -3.06 -0.50 -9.17
C ASP A 406 -3.47 -1.94 -9.56
N PRO A 407 -4.73 -2.19 -9.95
CA PRO A 407 -5.19 -3.52 -10.36
C PRO A 407 -4.60 -4.00 -11.70
N GLY A 408 -3.83 -3.16 -12.39
CA GLY A 408 -3.05 -3.50 -13.57
C GLY A 408 -3.91 -3.74 -14.81
N ILE A 409 -4.68 -2.73 -15.22
CA ILE A 409 -5.51 -2.80 -16.43
C ILE A 409 -4.62 -3.03 -17.66
N GLY A 410 -4.93 -4.08 -18.41
CA GLY A 410 -4.21 -4.53 -19.59
C GLY A 410 -2.97 -5.37 -19.32
N PHE A 411 -2.66 -5.70 -18.06
CA PHE A 411 -1.50 -6.50 -17.66
C PHE A 411 -1.92 -7.85 -17.11
N SER A 412 -1.69 -8.91 -17.87
CA SER A 412 -2.17 -10.27 -17.58
C SER A 412 -3.68 -10.42 -17.57
N LYS A 413 -4.42 -9.62 -18.35
CA LYS A 413 -5.88 -9.68 -18.44
C LYS A 413 -6.33 -9.72 -19.90
N ASN A 414 -7.35 -10.51 -20.19
CA ASN A 414 -8.09 -10.46 -21.45
C ASN A 414 -9.12 -9.31 -21.43
N THR A 415 -9.90 -9.14 -22.50
CA THR A 415 -10.90 -8.06 -22.60
C THR A 415 -11.94 -8.11 -21.48
N GLU A 416 -12.59 -9.26 -21.26
CA GLU A 416 -13.62 -9.42 -20.22
C GLU A 416 -13.07 -9.11 -18.83
N HIS A 417 -11.88 -9.62 -18.50
CA HIS A 417 -11.21 -9.35 -17.23
C HIS A 417 -10.95 -7.85 -17.01
N ASN A 418 -10.60 -7.11 -18.06
CA ASN A 418 -10.40 -5.66 -17.94
C ASN A 418 -11.72 -4.92 -17.70
N LEU A 419 -12.83 -5.37 -18.30
CA LEU A 419 -14.16 -4.81 -18.08
C LEU A 419 -14.66 -5.11 -16.65
N ASP A 420 -14.46 -6.33 -16.19
CA ASP A 420 -14.78 -6.75 -14.82
C ASP A 420 -14.00 -5.94 -13.79
N ILE A 421 -12.69 -5.73 -13.99
CA ILE A 421 -11.88 -4.89 -13.07
C ILE A 421 -12.39 -3.44 -13.07
N LEU A 422 -12.66 -2.85 -14.24
CA LEU A 422 -13.09 -1.44 -14.32
C LEU A 422 -14.38 -1.17 -13.56
N THR A 423 -15.30 -2.14 -13.55
CA THR A 423 -16.59 -2.05 -12.83
C THR A 423 -16.51 -2.61 -11.41
N GLY A 424 -15.51 -3.44 -11.11
CA GLY A 424 -15.31 -4.15 -9.85
C GLY A 424 -14.26 -3.54 -8.92
N LEU A 425 -13.84 -2.28 -9.10
CA LEU A 425 -12.86 -1.63 -8.22
C LEU A 425 -13.31 -1.60 -6.75
N THR A 426 -14.61 -1.43 -6.50
CA THR A 426 -15.21 -1.50 -5.15
C THR A 426 -15.11 -2.90 -4.56
N THR A 427 -15.32 -3.94 -5.37
CA THR A 427 -15.11 -5.35 -4.97
C THR A 427 -13.65 -5.60 -4.61
N ILE A 428 -12.69 -5.11 -5.41
CA ILE A 428 -11.26 -5.26 -5.11
C ILE A 428 -10.92 -4.65 -3.75
N ARG A 429 -11.40 -3.42 -3.48
CA ARG A 429 -11.21 -2.78 -2.16
C ARG A 429 -11.86 -3.57 -1.03
N ALA A 430 -13.08 -4.06 -1.22
CA ALA A 430 -13.80 -4.84 -0.21
C ALA A 430 -13.06 -6.15 0.14
N GLU A 431 -12.52 -6.85 -0.86
CA GLU A 431 -11.76 -8.09 -0.67
C GLU A 431 -10.40 -7.85 0.03
N ILE A 432 -9.75 -6.71 -0.23
CA ILE A 432 -8.56 -6.27 0.53
C ILE A 432 -8.94 -5.93 1.98
N ALA A 433 -10.07 -5.23 2.20
CA ALA A 433 -10.55 -4.81 3.52
C ALA A 433 -10.79 -5.98 4.48
N ARG A 434 -11.08 -7.18 3.95
CA ARG A 434 -11.17 -8.41 4.74
C ARG A 434 -9.94 -8.69 5.59
N ARG A 435 -8.76 -8.28 5.10
CA ARG A 435 -7.46 -8.57 5.73
C ARG A 435 -6.72 -7.32 6.20
N SER A 436 -6.94 -6.17 5.55
CA SER A 436 -6.36 -4.90 6.00
C SER A 436 -7.21 -3.74 5.48
N LEU A 437 -7.80 -3.00 6.42
CA LEU A 437 -8.50 -1.77 6.09
C LEU A 437 -7.53 -0.68 5.64
N ALA A 438 -6.34 -0.58 6.24
CA ALA A 438 -5.31 0.36 5.79
C ALA A 438 -5.01 0.23 4.28
N PHE A 439 -4.79 -1.00 3.78
CA PHE A 439 -4.55 -1.24 2.37
C PHE A 439 -5.79 -0.99 1.51
N SER A 440 -6.99 -1.30 2.02
CA SER A 440 -8.23 -0.97 1.34
C SER A 440 -8.49 0.54 1.23
N HIS A 441 -7.89 1.35 2.10
CA HIS A 441 -7.93 2.81 2.05
C HIS A 441 -6.80 3.43 1.22
N ALA A 442 -5.80 2.66 0.79
CA ALA A 442 -4.72 3.15 -0.07
C ALA A 442 -5.31 3.79 -1.36
N PRO A 443 -4.73 4.90 -1.87
CA PRO A 443 -5.18 5.46 -3.14
C PRO A 443 -5.11 4.41 -4.25
N LEU A 444 -6.14 4.36 -5.10
CA LEU A 444 -6.22 3.42 -6.22
C LEU A 444 -5.93 4.15 -7.52
N LEU A 445 -4.90 3.70 -8.22
CA LEU A 445 -4.52 4.17 -9.55
C LEU A 445 -5.10 3.23 -10.61
N ILE A 446 -5.56 3.79 -11.73
CA ILE A 446 -5.88 3.01 -12.94
C ILE A 446 -5.21 3.61 -14.18
N GLY A 447 -4.72 2.74 -15.07
CA GLY A 447 -4.11 3.12 -16.35
C GLY A 447 -4.75 2.47 -17.58
N PRO A 448 -6.04 2.73 -17.91
CA PRO A 448 -6.69 2.13 -19.07
C PRO A 448 -6.25 2.74 -20.41
N SER A 449 -5.52 3.87 -20.38
CA SER A 449 -5.26 4.70 -21.56
C SER A 449 -4.65 3.94 -22.73
N ARG A 450 -5.37 3.98 -23.86
CA ARG A 450 -4.98 3.40 -25.15
C ARG A 450 -4.70 1.89 -25.12
N LYS A 451 -5.12 1.17 -24.08
CA LYS A 451 -4.93 -0.29 -23.95
C LYS A 451 -5.71 -1.04 -25.03
N ARG A 452 -5.23 -2.24 -25.39
CA ARG A 452 -5.75 -3.04 -26.51
C ARG A 452 -7.25 -3.36 -26.39
N PHE A 453 -7.70 -3.77 -25.21
CA PHE A 453 -9.10 -4.14 -24.97
C PHE A 453 -10.09 -3.02 -25.32
N LEU A 454 -9.70 -1.74 -25.17
CA LEU A 454 -10.53 -0.61 -25.60
C LEU A 454 -10.71 -0.59 -27.11
N GLY A 455 -9.64 -0.87 -27.85
CA GLY A 455 -9.68 -1.01 -29.30
C GLY A 455 -10.52 -2.19 -29.76
N ASP A 456 -10.44 -3.31 -29.05
CA ASP A 456 -11.22 -4.51 -29.36
C ASP A 456 -12.72 -4.26 -29.18
N VAL A 457 -13.12 -3.58 -28.09
CA VAL A 457 -14.53 -3.24 -27.81
C VAL A 457 -15.07 -2.14 -28.74
N SER A 458 -14.25 -1.13 -29.05
CA SER A 458 -14.68 0.04 -29.85
C SER A 458 -14.40 -0.07 -31.34
N ALA A 459 -13.85 -1.20 -31.79
CA ALA A 459 -13.35 -1.41 -33.16
C ALA A 459 -12.32 -0.35 -33.62
N ARG A 460 -11.41 0.03 -32.71
CA ARG A 460 -10.34 1.02 -32.93
C ARG A 460 -8.95 0.37 -32.82
N PRO A 461 -8.39 -0.13 -33.94
CA PRO A 461 -7.12 -0.87 -33.91
C PRO A 461 -5.92 0.02 -33.60
N ALA A 462 -5.92 1.29 -34.02
CA ALA A 462 -4.85 2.23 -33.72
C ALA A 462 -4.95 2.75 -32.28
N ALA A 463 -3.81 2.94 -31.61
CA ALA A 463 -3.79 3.27 -30.18
C ALA A 463 -4.25 4.70 -29.89
N ASP A 464 -3.89 5.65 -30.75
CA ASP A 464 -4.28 7.06 -30.74
C ASP A 464 -5.79 7.28 -30.99
N GLU A 465 -6.43 6.41 -31.77
CA GLU A 465 -7.88 6.44 -31.97
C GLU A 465 -8.70 6.01 -30.74
N ARG A 466 -8.05 5.50 -29.67
CA ARG A 466 -8.73 4.99 -28.47
C ARG A 466 -8.93 6.03 -27.38
N ASP A 467 -8.59 7.29 -27.62
CA ASP A 467 -8.76 8.36 -26.62
C ASP A 467 -10.24 8.54 -26.18
N PRO A 468 -11.25 8.48 -27.07
CA PRO A 468 -12.66 8.50 -26.63
C PRO A 468 -13.05 7.33 -25.72
N ALA A 469 -12.60 6.11 -26.07
CA ALA A 469 -12.83 4.92 -25.24
C ALA A 469 -12.05 4.99 -23.91
N THR A 470 -10.88 5.64 -23.91
CA THR A 470 -10.10 5.91 -22.70
C THR A 470 -10.87 6.83 -21.75
N VAL A 471 -11.44 7.92 -22.25
CA VAL A 471 -12.25 8.84 -21.45
C VAL A 471 -13.45 8.11 -20.81
N ALA A 472 -14.12 7.23 -21.57
CA ALA A 472 -15.21 6.41 -21.04
C ALA A 472 -14.73 5.47 -19.92
N ALA A 473 -13.61 4.77 -20.12
CA ALA A 473 -13.04 3.87 -19.10
C ALA A 473 -12.57 4.61 -17.84
N VAL A 474 -11.93 5.77 -18.01
CA VAL A 474 -11.52 6.66 -16.92
C VAL A 474 -12.74 7.13 -16.13
N THR A 475 -13.77 7.62 -16.81
CA THR A 475 -15.04 8.06 -16.18
C THR A 475 -15.63 6.93 -15.35
N THR A 476 -15.73 5.72 -15.90
CA THR A 476 -16.22 4.53 -15.19
C THR A 476 -15.38 4.23 -13.95
N GLY A 477 -14.05 4.20 -14.07
CA GLY A 477 -13.18 3.87 -12.95
C GLY A 477 -13.23 4.90 -11.82
N VAL A 478 -13.29 6.19 -12.15
CA VAL A 478 -13.41 7.27 -11.14
C VAL A 478 -14.74 7.19 -10.39
N LEU A 479 -15.85 6.98 -11.10
CA LEU A 479 -17.15 6.80 -10.46
C LEU A 479 -17.24 5.53 -9.60
N ASN A 480 -16.33 4.57 -9.81
CA ASN A 480 -16.17 3.35 -9.00
C ASN A 480 -15.02 3.44 -7.96
N GLY A 481 -14.44 4.62 -7.74
CA GLY A 481 -13.52 4.88 -6.62
C GLY A 481 -12.02 4.87 -6.94
N ALA A 482 -11.63 5.04 -8.21
CA ALA A 482 -10.26 5.37 -8.55
C ALA A 482 -9.90 6.79 -8.07
N ASN A 483 -8.72 6.94 -7.45
CA ASN A 483 -8.19 8.21 -6.96
C ASN A 483 -7.19 8.85 -7.93
N VAL A 484 -6.52 8.02 -8.74
CA VAL A 484 -5.53 8.46 -9.72
C VAL A 484 -5.85 7.83 -11.07
N VAL A 485 -5.76 8.61 -12.14
CA VAL A 485 -5.85 8.07 -13.51
C VAL A 485 -4.60 8.40 -14.30
N ARG A 486 -4.03 7.38 -14.94
CA ARG A 486 -2.79 7.46 -15.72
C ARG A 486 -3.07 7.44 -17.22
N VAL A 487 -2.79 8.54 -17.91
CA VAL A 487 -3.25 8.76 -19.31
C VAL A 487 -2.23 9.43 -20.23
N HIS A 488 -2.37 9.19 -21.53
CA HIS A 488 -1.59 9.87 -22.57
C HIS A 488 -2.18 11.23 -22.96
N ASN A 489 -3.50 11.29 -23.18
CA ASN A 489 -4.20 12.52 -23.55
C ASN A 489 -4.72 13.21 -22.27
N VAL A 490 -3.98 14.21 -21.81
CA VAL A 490 -4.27 14.88 -20.53
C VAL A 490 -5.48 15.78 -20.67
N GLN A 491 -5.56 16.59 -21.72
CA GLN A 491 -6.67 17.53 -21.94
C GLN A 491 -8.05 16.87 -21.81
N TYR A 492 -8.31 15.78 -22.55
CA TYR A 492 -9.64 15.16 -22.56
C TYR A 492 -10.00 14.54 -21.21
N ASN A 493 -9.02 13.97 -20.52
CA ASN A 493 -9.25 13.35 -19.22
C ASN A 493 -9.36 14.42 -18.11
N ALA A 494 -8.67 15.56 -18.21
CA ALA A 494 -8.86 16.67 -17.30
C ALA A 494 -10.32 17.15 -17.28
N ASP A 495 -10.95 17.27 -18.45
CA ASP A 495 -12.37 17.63 -18.56
C ASP A 495 -13.29 16.56 -17.98
N ALA A 496 -13.01 15.28 -18.27
CA ALA A 496 -13.76 14.17 -17.71
C ALA A 496 -13.67 14.12 -16.18
N LEU A 497 -12.47 14.30 -15.62
CA LEU A 497 -12.26 14.32 -14.17
C LEU A 497 -12.99 15.47 -13.49
N ARG A 498 -12.94 16.68 -14.04
CA ARG A 498 -13.69 17.83 -13.49
C ARG A 498 -15.19 17.53 -13.42
N LEU A 499 -15.74 16.87 -14.45
CA LEU A 499 -17.14 16.46 -14.45
C LEU A 499 -17.41 15.35 -13.42
N CYS A 500 -16.57 14.32 -13.35
CA CYS A 500 -16.67 13.24 -12.37
C CYS A 500 -16.63 13.77 -10.93
N ASP A 501 -15.67 14.62 -10.60
CA ASP A 501 -15.52 15.20 -9.27
C ASP A 501 -16.77 16.03 -8.90
N ALA A 502 -17.30 16.84 -9.84
CA ALA A 502 -18.56 17.59 -9.62
C ALA A 502 -19.78 16.67 -9.40
N LEU A 503 -19.84 15.52 -10.08
CA LEU A 503 -20.90 14.51 -9.89
C LEU A 503 -20.78 13.82 -8.53
N LEU A 504 -19.56 13.45 -8.12
CA LEU A 504 -19.29 12.82 -6.83
C LEU A 504 -19.60 13.77 -5.68
N GLU A 505 -19.22 15.05 -5.79
CA GLU A 505 -19.58 16.09 -4.82
C GLU A 505 -21.10 16.25 -4.68
N ARG A 506 -21.84 16.18 -5.81
CA ARG A 506 -23.31 16.24 -5.80
C ARG A 506 -23.94 15.02 -5.12
N LYS A 507 -23.34 13.83 -5.25
CA LYS A 507 -23.84 12.59 -4.63
C LYS A 507 -23.62 12.56 -3.10
N GLN A 508 -22.61 13.29 -2.61
CA GLN A 508 -22.28 13.39 -1.19
C GLN A 508 -23.07 14.47 -0.43
N ARG A 509 -23.79 15.36 -1.14
CA ARG A 509 -24.73 16.32 -0.58
C ARG A 509 -26.13 15.74 -0.54
#